data_AF-A0A4Q2Z9N6-F1
#
_entry.id   AF-A0A4Q2Z9N6-F1
#
_cell.length_a   1.000
_cell.length_b   1.000
_cell.length_c   1.000
_cell.angle_alpha   90.00
_cell.angle_beta   90.00
_cell.angle_gamma   90.00
#
_symmetry.space_group_name_H-M   'P 1'
#
loop_
_entity.id
_entity.type
_entity.pdbx_description
1 polymer ?
#
loop_
_entity_poly.entity_id
_entity_poly.type
_entity_poly.pdbx_seq_one_letter_code
_entity_poly.pdbx_strand_id
1 'polypeptide(L)'
;MREWAKKDLSSATAWFNSQIAAGRFESRTLDGRSEARTQFESALLESLMVSDSASAGGRLEALPEDQRREVLQQIEFDGLSPQEQQAYADLVRNLIPADERAGSFAHIAAQLVDENGYDKVGQFLDSVKASPSEREAAAMQTAESRLTMLGTDADVAQGDVDSLRTWLQEQAPGQVDSITGKALAEAAQDGGKFGFDQASQLIQHYQRTTGSDEVLVSFLKTYSARSNLEEARQLVDMVSDPEVRAQLLKDL
;
A
#
# COMPACT_ATOMS: atom_id res chain seq x y z
N MET A 1 17.32 19.83 6.69
CA MET A 1 18.27 18.83 6.18
C MET A 1 18.21 18.69 4.67
N ARG A 2 17.04 18.33 4.10
CA ARG A 2 16.80 18.15 2.66
C ARG A 2 17.42 19.24 1.76
N GLU A 3 17.08 20.51 2.00
CA GLU A 3 17.65 21.64 1.23
C GLU A 3 19.17 21.78 1.35
N TRP A 4 19.75 21.44 2.50
CA TRP A 4 21.19 21.47 2.67
C TRP A 4 21.86 20.32 1.91
N ALA A 5 21.31 19.10 1.99
CA ALA A 5 21.82 17.94 1.27
C ALA A 5 21.80 18.16 -0.26
N LYS A 6 20.75 18.81 -0.78
CA LYS A 6 20.66 19.19 -2.21
C LYS A 6 21.76 20.18 -2.62
N LYS A 7 22.16 21.09 -1.72
CA LYS A 7 23.16 22.13 -2.00
C LYS A 7 24.60 21.66 -1.79
N ASP A 8 24.84 20.91 -0.72
CA ASP A 8 26.16 20.44 -0.30
C ASP A 8 26.02 19.13 0.48
N LEU A 9 25.90 18.04 -0.27
CA LEU A 9 25.68 16.70 0.27
C LEU A 9 26.82 16.24 1.18
N SER A 10 28.06 16.58 0.84
CA SER A 10 29.25 16.18 1.61
C SER A 10 29.23 16.82 3.00
N SER A 11 29.05 18.14 3.08
CA SER A 11 29.00 18.85 4.36
C SER A 11 27.79 18.44 5.19
N ALA A 12 26.62 18.26 4.57
CA ALA A 12 25.41 17.80 5.25
C ALA A 12 25.62 16.41 5.85
N THR A 13 26.18 15.47 5.08
CA THR A 13 26.49 14.10 5.54
C THR A 13 27.50 14.10 6.69
N ALA A 14 28.60 14.85 6.55
CA ALA A 14 29.64 14.94 7.57
C ALA A 14 29.10 15.53 8.89
N TRP A 15 28.28 16.59 8.79
CA TRP A 15 27.62 17.16 9.95
C TRP A 15 26.70 16.15 10.62
N PHE A 16 25.84 15.45 9.86
CA PHE A 16 24.89 14.52 10.44
C PHE A 16 25.59 13.35 11.14
N ASN A 17 26.62 12.78 10.52
CA ASN A 17 27.46 11.75 11.13
C ASN A 17 28.09 12.23 12.45
N SER A 18 28.56 13.49 12.52
CA SER A 18 29.10 14.06 13.76
C SER A 18 28.06 14.14 14.87
N GLN A 19 26.79 14.44 14.53
CA GLN A 19 25.71 14.55 15.51
C GLN A 19 25.27 13.16 16.01
N ILE A 20 25.25 12.15 15.13
CA ILE A 20 25.03 10.74 15.52
C ILE A 20 26.14 10.30 16.50
N ALA A 21 27.41 10.53 16.16
CA ALA A 21 28.54 10.17 17.03
C ALA A 21 28.50 10.90 18.39
N ALA A 22 27.93 12.11 18.44
CA ALA A 22 27.71 12.86 19.67
C ALA A 22 26.47 12.40 20.47
N GLY A 23 25.77 11.35 20.02
CA GLY A 23 24.60 10.77 20.68
C GLY A 23 23.34 11.66 20.62
N ARG A 24 23.29 12.66 19.73
CA ARG A 24 22.17 13.62 19.67
C ARG A 24 20.89 13.05 19.05
N PHE A 25 21.02 11.92 18.38
CA PHE A 25 19.92 11.22 17.70
C PHE A 25 19.51 9.93 18.42
N GLU A 26 20.12 9.63 19.57
CA GLU A 26 19.73 8.49 20.40
C GLU A 26 18.33 8.69 20.98
N SER A 27 17.50 7.66 20.90
CA SER A 27 16.15 7.72 21.47
C SER A 27 16.14 7.39 22.96
N ARG A 28 15.12 7.92 23.66
CA ARG A 28 14.76 7.56 25.03
C ARG A 28 13.47 6.73 25.11
N THR A 29 12.85 6.43 23.97
CA THR A 29 11.67 5.57 23.90
C THR A 29 12.07 4.10 24.09
N LEU A 30 11.11 3.27 24.50
CA LEU A 30 11.35 1.84 24.74
C LEU A 30 11.65 1.07 23.45
N ASP A 31 11.14 1.55 22.32
CA ASP A 31 11.39 0.98 20.99
C ASP A 31 12.71 1.45 20.35
N GLY A 32 13.46 2.34 21.02
CA GLY A 32 14.72 2.88 20.52
C GLY A 32 14.59 3.78 19.28
N ARG A 33 13.37 4.17 18.88
CA ARG A 33 13.12 4.94 17.65
C ARG A 33 13.28 6.43 17.87
N SER A 34 13.99 7.09 16.96
CA SER A 34 14.24 8.53 17.00
C SER A 34 13.65 9.18 15.76
N GLU A 35 12.50 9.83 15.91
CA GLU A 35 11.82 10.51 14.80
C GLU A 35 12.74 11.51 14.08
N ALA A 36 13.53 12.26 14.85
CA ALA A 36 14.50 13.20 14.31
C ALA A 36 15.58 12.47 13.49
N ARG A 37 16.02 11.27 13.91
CA ARG A 37 16.98 10.48 13.12
C ARG A 37 16.34 10.03 11.82
N THR A 38 15.12 9.49 11.88
CA THR A 38 14.37 9.00 10.71
C THR A 38 14.22 10.10 9.66
N GLN A 39 13.83 11.31 10.06
CA GLN A 39 13.67 12.47 9.15
C GLN A 39 14.99 12.93 8.51
N PHE A 40 16.11 12.85 9.23
CA PHE A 40 17.40 13.25 8.66
C PHE A 40 17.99 12.16 7.76
N GLU A 41 17.81 10.88 8.09
CA GLU A 41 18.19 9.76 7.23
C GLU A 41 17.41 9.79 5.92
N SER A 42 16.08 9.94 5.96
CA SER A 42 15.23 9.99 4.75
C SER A 42 15.63 11.15 3.82
N ALA A 43 15.86 12.34 4.38
CA ALA A 43 16.30 13.51 3.63
C ALA A 43 17.67 13.35 2.97
N LEU A 44 18.61 12.62 3.60
CA LEU A 44 19.91 12.31 2.99
C LEU A 44 19.80 11.23 1.94
N LEU A 45 19.02 10.18 2.20
CA LEU A 45 18.79 9.08 1.25
C LEU A 45 18.20 9.60 -0.05
N GLU A 46 17.24 10.53 0.00
CA GLU A 46 16.68 11.20 -1.19
C GLU A 46 17.78 11.75 -2.11
N SER A 47 18.84 12.35 -1.55
CA SER A 47 19.96 12.89 -2.34
C SER A 47 20.99 11.82 -2.73
N LEU A 48 21.22 10.82 -1.87
CA LEU A 48 22.25 9.79 -2.05
C LEU A 48 21.84 8.70 -3.04
N MET A 49 20.55 8.35 -3.13
CA MET A 49 20.07 7.24 -3.97
C MET A 49 20.59 7.28 -5.41
N VAL A 50 20.69 8.47 -5.99
CA VAL A 50 21.20 8.66 -7.36
C VAL A 50 22.68 9.02 -7.40
N SER A 51 23.14 9.86 -6.47
CA SER A 51 24.50 10.41 -6.53
C SER A 51 25.55 9.45 -5.98
N ASP A 52 25.20 8.61 -5.01
CA ASP A 52 26.06 7.62 -4.36
C ASP A 52 25.20 6.50 -3.71
N SER A 53 24.74 5.56 -4.54
CA SER A 53 23.88 4.46 -4.11
C SER A 53 24.54 3.54 -3.08
N ALA A 54 25.87 3.42 -3.10
CA ALA A 54 26.62 2.64 -2.11
C ALA A 54 26.53 3.30 -0.73
N SER A 55 26.72 4.63 -0.66
CA SER A 55 26.50 5.36 0.58
C SER A 55 25.04 5.29 1.03
N ALA A 56 24.07 5.41 0.11
CA ALA A 56 22.65 5.27 0.46
C ALA A 56 22.37 3.90 1.13
N GLY A 57 22.87 2.81 0.53
CA GLY A 57 22.73 1.47 1.08
C GLY A 57 23.39 1.33 2.45
N GLY A 58 24.64 1.78 2.58
CA GLY A 58 25.37 1.71 3.85
C GLY A 58 24.72 2.49 4.99
N ARG A 59 24.06 3.62 4.69
CA ARG A 59 23.29 4.38 5.69
C ARG A 59 22.07 3.59 6.18
N LEU A 60 21.32 2.99 5.26
CA LEU A 60 20.15 2.20 5.61
C LEU A 60 20.53 0.92 6.37
N GLU A 61 21.62 0.25 5.97
CA GLU A 61 22.16 -0.93 6.67
C GLU A 61 22.57 -0.64 8.12
N ALA A 62 23.07 0.56 8.38
CA ALA A 62 23.48 1.00 9.72
C ALA A 62 22.31 1.22 10.70
N LEU A 63 21.06 1.15 10.21
CA LEU A 63 19.87 1.18 11.04
C LEU A 63 19.43 -0.24 11.44
N PRO A 64 18.78 -0.39 12.61
CA PRO A 64 18.04 -1.61 12.95
C PRO A 64 17.07 -1.99 11.82
N GLU A 65 16.99 -3.29 11.53
CA GLU A 65 16.23 -3.81 10.39
C GLU A 65 14.76 -3.36 10.40
N ASP A 66 14.13 -3.35 11.57
CA ASP A 66 12.73 -2.95 11.79
C ASP A 66 12.46 -1.44 11.63
N GLN A 67 13.51 -0.63 11.47
CA GLN A 67 13.42 0.83 11.25
C GLN A 67 13.68 1.24 9.80
N ARG A 68 14.26 0.34 8.98
CA ARG A 68 14.68 0.68 7.61
C ARG A 68 13.50 1.06 6.73
N ARG A 69 12.40 0.29 6.81
CA ARG A 69 11.19 0.56 6.04
C ARG A 69 10.59 1.93 6.38
N GLU A 70 10.55 2.27 7.67
CA GLU A 70 10.02 3.56 8.14
C GLU A 70 10.79 4.74 7.54
N VAL A 71 12.13 4.66 7.51
CA VAL A 71 12.97 5.68 6.87
C VAL A 71 12.67 5.82 5.38
N LEU A 72 12.57 4.70 4.66
CA LEU A 72 12.24 4.72 3.23
C LEU A 72 10.83 5.28 2.98
N GLN A 73 9.86 5.01 3.85
CA GLN A 73 8.48 5.51 3.69
C GLN A 73 8.35 7.02 3.89
N GLN A 74 9.34 7.68 4.50
CA GLN A 74 9.35 9.15 4.63
C GLN A 74 9.86 9.88 3.37
N ILE A 75 10.37 9.16 2.37
CA ILE A 75 10.78 9.77 1.10
C ILE A 75 9.51 10.06 0.28
N GLU A 76 9.36 11.30 -0.18
CA GLU A 76 8.23 11.72 -1.01
C GLU A 76 8.32 11.09 -2.40
N PHE A 77 7.62 9.97 -2.60
CA PHE A 77 7.78 9.16 -3.80
C PHE A 77 7.27 9.82 -5.09
N ASP A 78 6.15 10.57 -5.03
CA ASP A 78 5.55 11.26 -6.19
C ASP A 78 6.50 12.32 -6.80
N GLY A 79 7.47 12.82 -6.02
CA GLY A 79 8.49 13.75 -6.49
C GLY A 79 9.69 13.12 -7.19
N LEU A 80 9.80 11.78 -7.20
CA LEU A 80 10.97 11.07 -7.73
C LEU A 80 10.88 10.87 -9.25
N SER A 81 11.97 11.17 -9.94
CA SER A 81 12.18 10.80 -11.34
C SER A 81 12.24 9.28 -11.53
N PRO A 82 12.03 8.74 -12.74
CA PRO A 82 12.10 7.29 -12.97
C PRO A 82 13.41 6.61 -12.52
N GLN A 83 14.53 7.32 -12.62
CA GLN A 83 15.82 6.83 -12.13
C GLN A 83 15.86 6.75 -10.60
N GLU A 84 15.31 7.75 -9.91
CA GLU A 84 15.19 7.78 -8.46
C GLU A 84 14.23 6.70 -7.95
N GLN A 85 13.12 6.47 -8.66
CA GLN A 85 12.17 5.40 -8.36
C GLN A 85 12.83 4.01 -8.44
N GLN A 86 13.65 3.77 -9.47
CA GLN A 86 14.40 2.52 -9.58
C GLN A 86 15.42 2.36 -8.43
N ALA A 87 16.16 3.43 -8.11
CA ALA A 87 17.12 3.41 -7.01
C ALA A 87 16.44 3.12 -5.65
N TYR A 88 15.27 3.71 -5.42
CA TYR A 88 14.44 3.42 -4.26
C TYR A 88 14.02 1.94 -4.22
N ALA A 89 13.49 1.42 -5.32
CA ALA A 89 13.06 0.02 -5.42
C ALA A 89 14.22 -0.97 -5.18
N ASP A 90 15.43 -0.63 -5.65
CA ASP A 90 16.63 -1.44 -5.41
C ASP A 90 17.03 -1.43 -3.93
N LEU A 91 16.93 -0.30 -3.23
CA LEU A 91 17.14 -0.25 -1.78
C LEU A 91 16.13 -1.13 -1.03
N VAL A 92 14.84 -1.07 -1.41
CA VAL A 92 13.81 -1.93 -0.82
C VAL A 92 14.17 -3.40 -1.01
N ARG A 93 14.47 -3.82 -2.24
CA ARG A 93 14.76 -5.22 -2.56
C ARG A 93 16.03 -5.75 -1.92
N ASN A 94 17.02 -4.90 -1.68
CA ASN A 94 18.29 -5.33 -1.12
C ASN A 94 18.29 -5.34 0.41
N LEU A 95 17.59 -4.38 1.05
CA LEU A 95 17.83 -4.06 2.46
C LEU A 95 16.60 -4.22 3.36
N ILE A 96 15.42 -4.39 2.78
CA ILE A 96 14.19 -4.70 3.52
C ILE A 96 13.99 -6.22 3.55
N PRO A 97 13.53 -6.79 4.70
CA PRO A 97 13.19 -8.20 4.81
C PRO A 97 12.24 -8.66 3.71
N ALA A 98 12.43 -9.88 3.22
CA ALA A 98 11.74 -10.38 2.03
C ALA A 98 10.20 -10.37 2.16
N ASP A 99 9.70 -10.64 3.37
CA ASP A 99 8.29 -10.62 3.74
C ASP A 99 7.69 -9.20 3.87
N GLU A 100 8.52 -8.17 3.97
CA GLU A 100 8.08 -6.77 4.08
C GLU A 100 8.19 -5.97 2.77
N ARG A 101 8.94 -6.47 1.78
CA ARG A 101 9.19 -5.76 0.50
C ARG A 101 7.89 -5.42 -0.21
N ALA A 102 7.00 -6.39 -0.38
CA ALA A 102 5.73 -6.20 -1.06
C ALA A 102 4.89 -5.09 -0.39
N GLY A 103 4.92 -5.02 0.94
CA GLY A 103 4.26 -3.96 1.72
C GLY A 103 4.87 -2.56 1.50
N SER A 104 6.14 -2.46 1.10
CA SER A 104 6.76 -1.18 0.75
C SER A 104 6.25 -0.68 -0.61
N PHE A 105 6.07 -1.57 -1.59
CA PHE A 105 5.45 -1.22 -2.88
C PHE A 105 3.97 -0.87 -2.72
N ALA A 106 3.24 -1.61 -1.87
CA ALA A 106 1.87 -1.29 -1.50
C ALA A 106 1.74 0.14 -0.94
N HIS A 107 2.63 0.52 -0.02
CA HIS A 107 2.62 1.88 0.55
C HIS A 107 2.78 2.97 -0.53
N ILE A 108 3.72 2.80 -1.46
CA ILE A 108 3.92 3.74 -2.58
C ILE A 108 2.68 3.79 -3.47
N ALA A 109 2.11 2.63 -3.78
CA ALA A 109 0.90 2.54 -4.60
C ALA A 109 -0.27 3.31 -3.97
N ALA A 110 -0.40 3.32 -2.64
CA ALA A 110 -1.39 4.13 -1.92
C ALA A 110 -1.17 5.64 -2.11
N GLN A 111 0.07 6.10 -2.11
CA GLN A 111 0.42 7.52 -2.26
C GLN A 111 0.22 8.04 -3.68
N LEU A 112 0.34 7.16 -4.67
CA LEU A 112 0.20 7.50 -6.09
C LEU A 112 -1.25 7.47 -6.59
N VAL A 113 -2.20 6.97 -5.78
CA VAL A 113 -3.63 7.07 -6.08
C VAL A 113 -4.09 8.50 -5.83
N ASP A 114 -4.69 9.11 -6.85
CA ASP A 114 -5.28 10.43 -6.75
C ASP A 114 -6.65 10.48 -7.46
N GLU A 115 -7.25 11.67 -7.52
CA GLU A 115 -8.56 11.89 -8.15
C GLU A 115 -8.61 11.43 -9.61
N ASN A 116 -7.48 11.41 -10.31
CA ASN A 116 -7.35 11.00 -11.71
C ASN A 116 -7.24 9.48 -11.90
N GLY A 117 -7.20 8.70 -10.82
CA GLY A 117 -7.25 7.23 -10.87
C GLY A 117 -5.95 6.56 -10.39
N TYR A 118 -5.49 5.57 -11.14
CA TYR A 118 -4.40 4.65 -10.75
C TYR A 118 -3.31 4.50 -11.83
N ASP A 119 -3.30 5.39 -12.83
CA ASP A 119 -2.32 5.34 -13.93
C ASP A 119 -0.88 5.53 -13.44
N LYS A 120 -0.67 6.44 -12.47
CA LYS A 120 0.63 6.66 -11.84
C LYS A 120 1.18 5.39 -11.18
N VAL A 121 0.29 4.58 -10.58
CA VAL A 121 0.67 3.30 -9.98
C VAL A 121 1.18 2.35 -11.06
N GLY A 122 0.45 2.21 -12.18
CA GLY A 122 0.88 1.37 -13.30
C GLY A 122 2.25 1.80 -13.86
N GLN A 123 2.44 3.10 -14.10
CA GLN A 123 3.71 3.65 -14.57
C GLN A 123 4.87 3.38 -13.61
N PHE A 124 4.63 3.51 -12.31
CA PHE A 124 5.61 3.17 -11.27
C PHE A 124 5.96 1.68 -11.31
N LEU A 125 4.97 0.79 -11.29
CA LEU A 125 5.21 -0.66 -11.28
C LEU A 125 5.97 -1.12 -12.53
N ASP A 126 5.74 -0.48 -13.67
CA ASP A 126 6.48 -0.73 -14.90
C ASP A 126 7.91 -0.16 -14.84
N SER A 127 8.09 1.06 -14.35
CA SER A 127 9.40 1.73 -14.29
C SER A 127 10.40 0.93 -13.44
N VAL A 128 9.94 0.40 -12.30
CA VAL A 128 10.76 -0.38 -11.36
C VAL A 128 10.80 -1.87 -11.65
N LYS A 129 10.15 -2.30 -12.74
CA LYS A 129 9.99 -3.72 -13.13
C LYS A 129 9.48 -4.57 -11.96
N ALA A 130 8.38 -4.14 -11.37
CA ALA A 130 7.76 -4.84 -10.24
C ALA A 130 7.50 -6.30 -10.58
N SER A 131 7.93 -7.19 -9.67
CA SER A 131 7.64 -8.61 -9.71
C SER A 131 6.13 -8.87 -9.54
N PRO A 132 5.63 -10.07 -9.92
CA PRO A 132 4.21 -10.39 -9.75
C PRO A 132 3.70 -10.17 -8.33
N SER A 133 4.44 -10.62 -7.30
CA SER A 133 4.05 -10.42 -5.90
C SER A 133 4.06 -8.95 -5.46
N GLU A 134 4.97 -8.14 -5.99
CA GLU A 134 4.99 -6.69 -5.71
C GLU A 134 3.78 -6.00 -6.36
N ARG A 135 3.41 -6.41 -7.59
CA ARG A 135 2.22 -5.90 -8.29
C ARG A 135 0.93 -6.29 -7.59
N GLU A 136 0.80 -7.52 -7.12
CA GLU A 136 -0.38 -7.98 -6.39
C GLU A 136 -0.60 -7.19 -5.09
N ALA A 137 0.45 -6.98 -4.31
CA ALA A 137 0.37 -6.17 -3.09
C ALA A 137 0.04 -4.70 -3.38
N ALA A 138 0.66 -4.13 -4.42
CA ALA A 138 0.34 -2.78 -4.88
C ALA A 138 -1.12 -2.68 -5.36
N ALA A 139 -1.60 -3.65 -6.14
CA ALA A 139 -2.95 -3.69 -6.68
C ALA A 139 -4.02 -3.72 -5.59
N MET A 140 -3.82 -4.55 -4.55
CA MET A 140 -4.69 -4.58 -3.37
C MET A 140 -4.79 -3.20 -2.71
N GLN A 141 -3.64 -2.58 -2.43
CA GLN A 141 -3.61 -1.30 -1.74
C GLN A 141 -4.17 -0.15 -2.60
N THR A 142 -3.92 -0.16 -3.91
CA THR A 142 -4.50 0.79 -4.86
C THR A 142 -6.02 0.69 -4.88
N ALA A 143 -6.56 -0.53 -4.95
CA ALA A 143 -8.00 -0.78 -4.94
C ALA A 143 -8.65 -0.25 -3.66
N GLU A 144 -8.09 -0.58 -2.49
CA GLU A 144 -8.57 -0.09 -1.20
C GLU A 144 -8.54 1.45 -1.14
N SER A 145 -7.42 2.06 -1.50
CA SER A 145 -7.23 3.51 -1.41
C SER A 145 -8.21 4.25 -2.34
N ARG A 146 -8.36 3.77 -3.58
CA ARG A 146 -9.24 4.40 -4.57
C ARG A 146 -10.70 4.31 -4.17
N LEU A 147 -11.18 3.13 -3.77
CA LEU A 147 -12.58 2.97 -3.40
C LEU A 147 -12.91 3.69 -2.09
N THR A 148 -12.00 3.71 -1.11
CA THR A 148 -12.19 4.48 0.12
C THR A 148 -12.28 5.98 -0.16
N MET A 149 -11.40 6.50 -1.02
CA MET A 149 -11.43 7.91 -1.43
C MET A 149 -12.76 8.27 -2.12
N LEU A 150 -13.24 7.44 -3.03
CA LEU A 150 -14.55 7.64 -3.67
C LEU A 150 -15.70 7.55 -2.66
N GLY A 151 -15.68 6.53 -1.81
CA GLY A 151 -16.71 6.24 -0.82
C GLY A 151 -16.83 7.28 0.30
N THR A 152 -15.77 8.07 0.52
CA THR A 152 -15.76 9.18 1.48
C THR A 152 -16.68 10.32 1.03
N ASP A 153 -16.57 10.72 -0.23
CA ASP A 153 -17.25 11.92 -0.76
C ASP A 153 -18.57 11.62 -1.48
N ALA A 154 -18.75 10.40 -1.98
CA ALA A 154 -19.90 9.96 -2.77
C ALA A 154 -20.16 8.46 -2.63
N ASP A 155 -21.23 7.97 -3.26
CA ASP A 155 -21.39 6.55 -3.49
C ASP A 155 -20.36 6.07 -4.53
N VAL A 156 -19.86 4.85 -4.38
CA VAL A 156 -19.06 4.18 -5.41
C VAL A 156 -20.00 3.65 -6.50
N ALA A 157 -19.83 4.11 -7.74
CA ALA A 157 -20.65 3.64 -8.86
C ALA A 157 -20.09 2.34 -9.44
N GLN A 158 -20.95 1.55 -10.11
CA GLN A 158 -20.52 0.35 -10.83
C GLN A 158 -19.40 0.67 -11.85
N GLY A 159 -19.49 1.82 -12.54
CA GLY A 159 -18.47 2.26 -13.49
C GLY A 159 -17.09 2.46 -12.87
N ASP A 160 -17.03 2.92 -11.61
CA ASP A 160 -15.76 3.08 -10.89
C ASP A 160 -15.11 1.70 -10.62
N VAL A 161 -15.93 0.72 -10.26
CA VAL A 161 -15.47 -0.65 -10.00
C VAL A 161 -15.14 -1.38 -11.30
N ASP A 162 -15.87 -1.17 -12.39
CA ASP A 162 -15.57 -1.73 -13.71
C ASP A 162 -14.22 -1.22 -14.24
N SER A 163 -13.95 0.08 -14.07
CA SER A 163 -12.65 0.67 -14.36
C SER A 163 -11.55 0.02 -13.52
N LEU A 164 -11.72 -0.03 -12.19
CA LEU A 164 -10.76 -0.66 -11.29
C LEU A 164 -10.47 -2.12 -11.69
N ARG A 165 -11.51 -2.91 -11.96
CA ARG A 165 -11.38 -4.32 -12.37
C ARG A 165 -10.61 -4.48 -13.67
N THR A 166 -10.81 -3.57 -14.63
CA THR A 166 -10.03 -3.54 -15.88
C THR A 166 -8.54 -3.35 -15.60
N TRP A 167 -8.19 -2.43 -14.70
CA TRP A 167 -6.79 -2.23 -14.29
C TRP A 167 -6.23 -3.41 -13.50
N LEU A 168 -7.03 -4.02 -12.62
CA LEU A 168 -6.63 -5.23 -11.88
C LEU A 168 -6.33 -6.42 -12.80
N GLN A 169 -6.97 -6.51 -13.98
CA GLN A 169 -6.64 -7.56 -14.95
C GLN A 169 -5.20 -7.42 -15.49
N GLU A 170 -4.65 -6.22 -15.53
CA GLU A 170 -3.27 -5.99 -15.94
C GLU A 170 -2.28 -6.23 -14.80
N GLN A 171 -2.62 -5.77 -13.60
CA GLN A 171 -1.68 -5.79 -12.47
C GLN A 171 -1.71 -7.09 -11.65
N ALA A 172 -2.88 -7.69 -11.48
CA ALA A 172 -3.11 -8.88 -10.65
C ALA A 172 -4.23 -9.77 -11.25
N PRO A 173 -4.07 -10.31 -12.47
CA PRO A 173 -5.12 -11.02 -13.21
C PRO A 173 -5.74 -12.19 -12.45
N GLY A 174 -4.97 -12.85 -11.58
CA GLY A 174 -5.45 -13.98 -10.77
C GLY A 174 -6.19 -13.60 -9.48
N GLN A 175 -6.28 -12.31 -9.16
CA GLN A 175 -6.84 -11.82 -7.89
C GLN A 175 -7.89 -10.70 -8.08
N VAL A 176 -8.39 -10.52 -9.31
CA VAL A 176 -9.34 -9.46 -9.63
C VAL A 176 -10.57 -9.52 -8.71
N ASP A 177 -11.16 -10.70 -8.55
CA ASP A 177 -12.37 -10.88 -7.75
C ASP A 177 -12.11 -10.75 -6.25
N SER A 178 -11.03 -11.35 -5.73
CA SER A 178 -10.68 -11.22 -4.31
C SER A 178 -10.35 -9.79 -3.91
N ILE A 179 -9.54 -9.09 -4.71
CA ILE A 179 -9.19 -7.69 -4.47
C ILE A 179 -10.46 -6.81 -4.56
N THR A 180 -11.32 -7.01 -5.56
CA THR A 180 -12.58 -6.27 -5.70
C THR A 180 -13.45 -6.43 -4.45
N GLY A 181 -13.63 -7.68 -4.01
CA GLY A 181 -14.46 -8.01 -2.86
C GLY A 181 -13.96 -7.35 -1.58
N LYS A 182 -12.66 -7.47 -1.30
CA LYS A 182 -12.07 -6.85 -0.11
C LYS A 182 -12.09 -5.32 -0.19
N ALA A 183 -11.72 -4.71 -1.31
CA ALA A 183 -11.69 -3.26 -1.43
C ALA A 183 -13.08 -2.61 -1.28
N LEU A 184 -14.14 -3.24 -1.79
CA LEU A 184 -15.52 -2.78 -1.58
C LEU A 184 -15.94 -2.87 -0.11
N ALA A 185 -15.54 -3.92 0.60
CA ALA A 185 -15.80 -4.03 2.03
C ALA A 185 -15.07 -2.96 2.83
N GLU A 186 -13.79 -2.71 2.56
CA GLU A 186 -13.01 -1.68 3.26
C GLU A 186 -13.57 -0.27 2.97
N ALA A 187 -13.93 0.03 1.73
CA ALA A 187 -14.53 1.30 1.35
C ALA A 187 -15.90 1.54 2.02
N ALA A 188 -16.61 0.48 2.40
CA ALA A 188 -17.88 0.53 3.11
C ALA A 188 -17.71 0.62 4.64
N GLN A 189 -16.49 0.71 5.16
CA GLN A 189 -16.25 0.94 6.59
C GLN A 189 -16.52 2.39 6.98
N ASP A 190 -16.88 2.56 8.26
CA ASP A 190 -17.37 3.77 8.92
C ASP A 190 -16.89 5.13 8.37
N GLY A 191 -17.83 6.06 8.22
CA GLY A 191 -17.56 7.50 8.10
C GLY A 191 -17.74 8.11 6.70
N GLY A 192 -17.87 7.27 5.66
CA GLY A 192 -18.18 7.69 4.29
C GLY A 192 -19.67 7.75 3.95
N LYS A 193 -19.98 8.09 2.69
CA LYS A 193 -21.34 8.02 2.13
C LYS A 193 -21.67 6.64 1.55
N PHE A 194 -20.64 5.90 1.17
CA PHE A 194 -20.76 4.54 0.67
C PHE A 194 -20.85 3.54 1.82
N GLY A 195 -21.99 2.88 1.95
CA GLY A 195 -22.29 1.94 3.02
C GLY A 195 -22.27 0.47 2.58
N PHE A 196 -22.42 -0.41 3.57
CA PHE A 196 -22.36 -1.85 3.38
C PHE A 196 -23.47 -2.39 2.46
N ASP A 197 -24.65 -1.77 2.46
CA ASP A 197 -25.76 -2.15 1.59
C ASP A 197 -25.48 -1.81 0.12
N GLN A 198 -24.91 -0.64 -0.18
CA GLN A 198 -24.48 -0.30 -1.54
C GLN A 198 -23.34 -1.23 -2.00
N ALA A 199 -22.36 -1.49 -1.14
CA ALA A 199 -21.30 -2.45 -1.44
C ALA A 199 -21.85 -3.86 -1.71
N SER A 200 -22.81 -4.32 -0.91
CA SER A 200 -23.47 -5.61 -1.08
C SER A 200 -24.16 -5.74 -2.44
N GLN A 201 -24.76 -4.66 -2.95
CA GLN A 201 -25.39 -4.66 -4.29
C GLN A 201 -24.34 -4.84 -5.40
N LEU A 202 -23.20 -4.16 -5.30
CA LEU A 202 -22.10 -4.32 -6.25
C LEU A 202 -21.49 -5.73 -6.18
N ILE A 203 -21.31 -6.28 -4.99
CA ILE A 203 -20.82 -7.66 -4.81
C ILE A 203 -21.77 -8.67 -5.46
N GLN A 204 -23.08 -8.55 -5.25
CA GLN A 204 -24.06 -9.42 -5.89
C GLN A 204 -24.05 -9.28 -7.42
N HIS A 205 -23.87 -8.05 -7.93
CA HIS A 205 -23.72 -7.82 -9.36
C HIS A 205 -22.50 -8.61 -9.90
N TYR A 206 -21.33 -8.44 -9.29
CA TYR A 206 -20.11 -9.10 -9.76
C TYR A 206 -20.14 -10.62 -9.60
N GLN A 207 -20.68 -11.15 -8.51
CA GLN A 207 -20.85 -12.60 -8.36
C GLN A 207 -21.71 -13.18 -9.49
N ARG A 208 -22.81 -12.51 -9.86
CA ARG A 208 -23.70 -12.97 -10.94
C ARG A 208 -23.07 -12.85 -12.32
N THR A 209 -22.25 -11.84 -12.56
CA THR A 209 -21.65 -11.61 -13.88
C THR A 209 -20.39 -12.44 -14.11
N THR A 210 -19.57 -12.67 -13.08
CA THR A 210 -18.38 -13.52 -13.19
C THR A 210 -18.68 -15.00 -12.95
N GLY A 211 -19.73 -15.30 -12.20
CA GLY A 211 -20.03 -16.66 -11.72
C GLY A 211 -19.04 -17.16 -10.67
N SER A 212 -18.18 -16.28 -10.13
CA SER A 212 -17.18 -16.61 -9.12
C SER A 212 -17.65 -16.18 -7.73
N ASP A 213 -17.61 -17.12 -6.78
CA ASP A 213 -17.87 -16.82 -5.37
C ASP A 213 -16.72 -16.04 -4.72
N GLU A 214 -15.55 -15.91 -5.38
CA GLU A 214 -14.37 -15.32 -4.78
C GLU A 214 -14.58 -13.84 -4.37
N VAL A 215 -15.32 -13.08 -5.17
CA VAL A 215 -15.66 -11.68 -4.86
C VAL A 215 -16.52 -11.58 -3.60
N LEU A 216 -17.47 -12.51 -3.46
CA LEU A 216 -18.38 -12.59 -2.32
C LEU A 216 -17.66 -13.07 -1.06
N VAL A 217 -16.87 -14.15 -1.17
CA VAL A 217 -16.11 -14.72 -0.07
C VAL A 217 -15.08 -13.73 0.47
N SER A 218 -14.42 -12.98 -0.40
CA SER A 218 -13.40 -12.00 0.02
C SER A 218 -14.02 -10.79 0.71
N PHE A 219 -15.20 -10.33 0.25
CA PHE A 219 -16.00 -9.31 0.92
C PHE A 219 -16.44 -9.76 2.33
N LEU A 220 -16.92 -10.99 2.46
CA LEU A 220 -17.48 -11.53 3.71
C LEU A 220 -16.44 -11.87 4.79
N LYS A 221 -15.15 -12.02 4.44
CA LYS A 221 -14.07 -12.28 5.40
C LYS A 221 -13.58 -11.03 6.14
N THR A 222 -14.05 -9.85 5.75
CA THR A 222 -13.59 -8.57 6.30
C THR A 222 -14.27 -8.23 7.64
N TYR A 223 -13.69 -7.25 8.34
CA TYR A 223 -14.32 -6.69 9.54
C TYR A 223 -15.67 -6.03 9.25
N SER A 224 -15.83 -5.40 8.07
CA SER A 224 -17.08 -4.77 7.64
C SER A 224 -18.26 -5.73 7.69
N ALA A 225 -18.06 -6.98 7.25
CA ALA A 225 -19.10 -8.01 7.29
C ALA A 225 -19.48 -8.41 8.72
N ARG A 226 -18.50 -8.47 9.64
CA ARG A 226 -18.75 -8.74 11.07
C ARG A 226 -19.51 -7.60 11.76
N SER A 227 -19.34 -6.38 11.29
CA SER A 227 -20.09 -5.21 11.79
C SER A 227 -21.50 -5.12 11.22
N ASN A 228 -21.82 -5.84 10.13
CA ASN A 228 -23.11 -5.81 9.43
C ASN A 228 -23.70 -7.24 9.31
N LEU A 229 -23.90 -7.89 10.46
CA LEU A 229 -24.19 -9.33 10.55
C LEU A 229 -25.46 -9.78 9.82
N GLU A 230 -26.53 -8.98 9.83
CA GLU A 230 -27.81 -9.38 9.23
C GLU A 230 -27.69 -9.46 7.71
N GLU A 231 -27.16 -8.41 7.10
CA GLU A 231 -26.87 -8.32 5.67
C GLU A 231 -25.80 -9.33 5.25
N ALA A 232 -24.73 -9.47 6.03
CA ALA A 232 -23.66 -10.43 5.75
C ALA A 232 -24.17 -11.88 5.72
N ARG A 233 -25.09 -12.25 6.62
CA ARG A 233 -25.70 -13.61 6.62
C ARG A 233 -26.51 -13.88 5.35
N GLN A 234 -27.26 -12.89 4.86
CA GLN A 234 -28.02 -13.05 3.61
C GLN A 234 -27.08 -13.27 2.41
N LEU A 235 -25.94 -12.58 2.41
CA LEU A 235 -24.90 -12.76 1.41
C LEU A 235 -24.21 -14.13 1.50
N VAL A 236 -23.96 -14.64 2.72
CA VAL A 236 -23.36 -15.97 2.92
C VAL A 236 -24.21 -17.09 2.30
N ASP A 237 -25.54 -16.97 2.32
CA ASP A 237 -26.44 -17.95 1.68
C ASP A 237 -26.27 -18.03 0.16
N MET A 238 -25.71 -16.98 -0.45
CA MET A 238 -25.42 -16.94 -1.89
C MET A 238 -24.11 -17.65 -2.27
N VAL A 239 -23.29 -18.05 -1.29
CA VAL A 239 -22.07 -18.84 -1.54
C VAL A 239 -22.48 -20.27 -1.94
N SER A 240 -21.98 -20.70 -3.10
CA SER A 240 -22.33 -21.98 -3.73
C SER A 240 -21.72 -23.16 -2.98
N ASP A 241 -20.49 -23.01 -2.49
CA ASP A 241 -19.79 -24.06 -1.73
C ASP A 241 -20.33 -24.16 -0.28
N PRO A 242 -20.91 -25.32 0.11
CA PRO A 242 -21.48 -25.50 1.44
C PRO A 242 -20.44 -25.50 2.57
N GLU A 243 -19.20 -25.93 2.33
CA GLU A 243 -18.13 -25.93 3.33
C GLU A 243 -17.64 -24.51 3.58
N VAL A 244 -17.43 -23.74 2.50
CA VAL A 244 -17.06 -22.31 2.60
C VAL A 244 -18.16 -21.52 3.30
N ARG A 245 -19.43 -21.75 2.93
CA ARG A 245 -20.59 -21.14 3.60
C ARG A 245 -20.62 -21.45 5.09
N ALA A 246 -20.44 -22.72 5.47
CA ALA A 246 -20.44 -23.12 6.87
C ALA A 246 -19.27 -22.51 7.66
N GLN A 247 -18.12 -22.29 7.02
CA GLN A 247 -16.99 -21.63 7.64
C GLN A 247 -17.25 -20.13 7.84
N LEU A 248 -17.76 -19.43 6.81
CA LEU A 248 -18.12 -18.01 6.92
C LEU A 248 -19.15 -17.75 8.03
N LEU A 249 -20.16 -18.61 8.18
CA LEU A 249 -21.14 -18.51 9.27
C LEU A 249 -20.54 -18.67 10.68
N LYS A 250 -19.39 -19.35 10.82
CA LYS A 250 -18.68 -19.47 12.11
C LYS A 250 -17.81 -18.25 12.41
N ASP A 251 -17.32 -17.59 11.36
CA ASP A 251 -16.37 -16.47 11.45
C ASP A 251 -17.05 -15.10 11.56
N LEU A 252 -18.38 -15.05 11.35
CA LEU A 252 -19.28 -13.92 11.58
C LEU A 252 -19.82 -13.91 13.01
#